data_AF-A0A0F8Y5Y8-F1
#
_entry.id   AF-A0A0F8Y5Y8-F1
#
_cell.length_a   1.000
_cell.length_b   1.000
_cell.length_c   1.000
_cell.angle_alpha   90.00
_cell.angle_beta   90.00
_cell.angle_gamma   90.00
#
_symmetry.space_group_name_H-M   'P 1'
#
loop_
_entity.id
_entity.type
_entity.pdbx_description
1 polymer ?
#
loop_
_entity_poly.entity_id
_entity_poly.type
_entity_poly.pdbx_seq_one_letter_code
_entity_poly.pdbx_strand_id
1 'polypeptide(L)'
;QRTVNVALDWTRRPGDLTKGEIIRTVVAELNEQSDKWIDGAASKGVNEAFADGRAAGYEAYSDEIGEVQYSALLDMNTCGNCAAADGATGKTPADIPAVPLPDCDGGDKCRCVHVFVFADEVRQ
;
A
#
# COMPACT_ATOMS: atom_id res chain seq x y z
N GLN A 1 19.14 2.72 12.14
CA GLN A 1 20.44 2.03 11.94
C GLN A 1 21.13 2.38 10.61
N ARG A 2 20.42 2.71 9.51
CA ARG A 2 21.06 3.09 8.23
C ARG A 2 21.77 4.45 8.24
N THR A 3 21.22 5.48 8.89
CA THR A 3 21.78 6.85 8.86
C THR A 3 23.18 6.94 9.49
N VAL A 4 23.43 6.15 10.56
CA VAL A 4 24.76 6.03 11.19
C VAL A 4 25.76 5.35 10.25
N ASN A 5 25.31 4.34 9.50
CA ASN A 5 26.14 3.66 8.51
C ASN A 5 26.47 4.56 7.33
N VAL A 6 25.57 5.47 6.94
CA VAL A 6 25.85 6.43 5.86
C VAL A 6 26.87 7.48 6.30
N ALA A 7 26.72 8.07 7.49
CA ALA A 7 27.73 8.99 8.03
C ALA A 7 29.11 8.33 8.19
N LEU A 8 29.15 7.04 8.56
CA LEU A 8 30.38 6.24 8.62
C LEU A 8 30.95 5.89 7.22
N ASP A 9 30.10 5.68 6.21
CA ASP A 9 30.52 5.42 4.83
C ASP A 9 31.16 6.67 4.21
N TRP A 10 30.56 7.85 4.43
CA TRP A 10 31.10 9.12 3.92
C TRP A 10 32.39 9.55 4.60
N THR A 11 32.57 9.26 5.88
CA THR A 11 33.84 9.50 6.59
C THR A 11 34.93 8.49 6.22
N ARG A 12 34.57 7.36 5.57
CA ARG A 12 35.50 6.33 5.06
C ARG A 12 35.86 6.46 3.59
N ARG A 13 35.12 7.27 2.79
CA ARG A 13 35.43 7.48 1.37
C ARG A 13 36.73 8.30 1.22
N PRO A 14 37.68 7.87 0.36
CA PRO A 14 38.89 8.65 0.13
C PRO A 14 38.55 9.89 -0.72
N GLY A 15 38.47 11.06 -0.08
CA GLY A 15 38.24 12.34 -0.74
C GLY A 15 38.02 13.51 0.22
N ASP A 16 38.49 14.70 -0.18
CA ASP A 16 38.58 15.97 0.57
C ASP A 16 37.22 16.64 0.92
N LEU A 17 36.22 15.89 1.38
CA LEU A 17 34.97 16.50 1.82
C LEU A 17 35.16 17.23 3.16
N THR A 18 34.81 18.50 3.18
CA THR A 18 34.82 19.31 4.39
C THR A 18 33.72 18.86 5.34
N LYS A 19 33.88 19.12 6.65
CA LYS A 19 32.84 18.84 7.66
C LYS A 19 31.49 19.48 7.30
N GLY A 20 31.51 20.66 6.67
CA GLY A 20 30.30 21.37 6.24
C GLY A 20 29.58 20.72 5.05
N GLU A 21 30.28 19.96 4.21
CA GLU A 21 29.67 19.17 3.13
C GLU A 21 29.06 17.88 3.68
N ILE A 22 29.75 17.18 4.59
CA ILE A 22 29.21 15.98 5.26
C ILE A 22 27.92 16.31 6.01
N ILE A 23 27.88 17.42 6.77
CA ILE A 23 26.67 17.84 7.48
C ILE A 23 25.52 18.10 6.50
N ARG A 24 25.78 18.79 5.39
CA ARG A 24 24.75 19.09 4.39
C ARG A 24 24.18 17.83 3.74
N THR A 25 25.02 16.85 3.42
CA THR A 25 24.56 15.58 2.85
C THR A 25 23.74 14.77 3.84
N VAL A 26 24.17 14.67 5.10
CA VAL A 26 23.41 13.98 6.14
C VAL A 26 22.04 14.64 6.37
N VAL A 27 21.98 15.98 6.38
CA VAL A 27 20.71 16.71 6.46
C VAL A 27 19.81 16.43 5.26
N ALA A 28 20.35 16.41 4.04
CA ALA A 28 19.57 16.11 2.83
C ALA A 28 18.97 14.68 2.87
N GLU A 29 19.74 13.68 3.29
CA GLU A 29 19.24 12.31 3.43
C GLU A 29 18.22 12.15 4.57
N LEU A 30 18.40 12.87 5.69
CA LEU A 30 17.42 12.90 6.77
C LEU A 30 16.08 13.49 6.31
N ASN A 31 16.12 14.56 5.51
CA ASN A 31 14.93 15.16 4.93
C ASN A 31 14.26 14.19 3.94
N GLU A 32 15.02 13.56 3.05
CA GLU A 32 14.47 12.58 2.10
C GLU A 32 13.82 11.37 2.81
N GLN A 33 14.41 10.91 3.92
CA GLN A 33 13.82 9.85 4.75
C GLN A 33 12.55 10.30 5.46
N SER A 34 12.48 11.57 5.86
CA SER A 34 11.30 12.15 6.52
C SER A 34 10.13 12.25 5.54
N ASP A 35 10.39 12.73 4.32
CA ASP A 35 9.37 12.84 3.26
C ASP A 35 8.80 11.46 2.89
N LYS A 36 9.66 10.45 2.73
CA LYS A 36 9.25 9.07 2.45
C LYS A 36 8.33 8.47 3.51
N TRP A 37 8.48 8.86 4.77
CA TRP A 37 7.59 8.42 5.84
C TRP A 37 6.21 9.07 5.72
N ILE A 38 6.17 10.37 5.43
CA ILE A 38 4.93 11.12 5.20
C ILE A 38 4.18 10.54 3.99
N ASP A 39 4.88 10.26 2.89
CA ASP A 39 4.30 9.65 1.70
C ASP A 39 3.68 8.28 1.99
N GLY A 40 4.34 7.47 2.83
CA GLY A 40 3.84 6.17 3.28
C GLY A 40 2.54 6.29 4.06
N ALA A 41 2.50 7.20 5.04
CA ALA A 41 1.30 7.44 5.85
C ALA A 41 0.12 8.00 5.01
N ALA A 42 0.41 8.92 4.09
CA ALA A 42 -0.60 9.45 3.18
C ALA A 42 -1.17 8.36 2.25
N SER A 43 -0.30 7.49 1.72
CA SER A 43 -0.72 6.37 0.86
C SER A 43 -1.67 5.43 1.59
N LYS A 44 -1.38 5.10 2.86
CA LYS A 44 -2.26 4.29 3.71
C LYS A 44 -3.64 4.92 3.84
N GLY A 45 -3.69 6.19 4.25
CA GLY A 45 -4.95 6.89 4.50
C GLY A 45 -5.82 7.00 3.25
N VAL A 46 -5.21 7.19 2.08
CA VAL A 46 -5.94 7.20 0.80
C VAL A 46 -6.53 5.82 0.48
N ASN A 47 -5.78 4.75 0.69
CA ASN A 47 -6.26 3.40 0.41
C ASN A 47 -7.37 2.97 1.38
N GLU A 48 -7.26 3.33 2.66
CA GLU A 48 -8.32 3.13 3.66
C GLU A 48 -9.59 3.91 3.29
N ALA A 49 -9.47 5.20 2.99
CA ALA A 49 -10.62 6.00 2.56
C ALA A 49 -11.30 5.46 1.29
N PHE A 50 -10.51 4.91 0.37
CA PHE A 50 -11.02 4.30 -0.86
C PHE A 50 -11.72 2.95 -0.58
N ALA A 51 -11.24 2.17 0.40
CA ALA A 51 -11.93 0.98 0.87
C ALA A 51 -13.24 1.32 1.58
N ASP A 52 -13.24 2.31 2.47
CA ASP A 52 -14.41 2.78 3.19
C ASP A 52 -15.51 3.31 2.24
N GLY A 53 -15.12 4.13 1.26
CA GLY A 53 -16.06 4.64 0.26
C GLY A 53 -16.73 3.53 -0.56
N ARG A 54 -15.98 2.44 -0.82
CA ARG A 54 -16.52 1.24 -1.44
C ARG A 54 -17.46 0.47 -0.53
N ALA A 55 -17.10 0.27 0.74
CA ALA A 55 -17.97 -0.38 1.72
C ALA A 55 -19.30 0.38 1.86
N ALA A 56 -19.27 1.71 1.90
CA ALA A 56 -20.46 2.55 1.90
C ALA A 56 -21.29 2.36 0.61
N GLY A 57 -20.64 2.22 -0.55
CA GLY A 57 -21.31 1.87 -1.80
C GLY A 57 -21.99 0.51 -1.74
N TYR A 58 -21.33 -0.51 -1.20
CA TYR A 58 -21.95 -1.82 -0.99
C TYR A 58 -23.16 -1.74 -0.06
N GLU A 59 -23.07 -1.02 1.06
CA GLU A 59 -24.22 -0.85 1.98
C GLU A 59 -25.43 -0.22 1.28
N ALA A 60 -25.20 0.77 0.41
CA ALA A 60 -26.27 1.45 -0.32
C ALA A 60 -26.92 0.59 -1.42
N TYR A 61 -26.19 -0.33 -2.04
CA TYR A 61 -26.62 -1.09 -3.22
C TYR A 61 -26.55 -2.61 -3.04
N SER A 62 -26.45 -3.09 -1.80
CA SER A 62 -26.25 -4.52 -1.50
C SER A 62 -27.31 -5.44 -2.11
N ASP A 63 -28.55 -4.98 -2.25
CA ASP A 63 -29.64 -5.74 -2.87
C ASP A 63 -29.47 -5.93 -4.39
N GLU A 64 -28.65 -5.09 -5.04
CA GLU A 64 -28.37 -5.13 -6.48
C GLU A 64 -27.05 -5.86 -6.79
N ILE A 65 -26.22 -6.14 -5.78
CA ILE A 65 -24.91 -6.77 -5.93
C ILE A 65 -25.04 -8.29 -5.87
N GLY A 66 -24.57 -8.97 -6.92
CA GLY A 66 -24.62 -10.44 -7.01
C GLY A 66 -23.33 -11.13 -6.58
N GLU A 67 -22.19 -10.47 -6.73
CA GLU A 67 -20.88 -11.01 -6.39
C GLU A 67 -19.92 -9.91 -5.91
N VAL A 68 -19.02 -10.29 -5.00
CA VAL A 68 -17.86 -9.49 -4.59
C VAL A 68 -16.59 -10.23 -4.98
N GLN A 69 -15.66 -9.54 -5.63
CA GLN A 69 -14.36 -10.06 -6.01
C GLN A 69 -13.24 -9.30 -5.30
N TYR A 70 -12.27 -10.01 -4.73
CA TYR A 70 -11.03 -9.41 -4.26
C TYR A 70 -10.07 -9.17 -5.42
N SER A 71 -9.52 -7.96 -5.55
CA SER A 71 -8.46 -7.66 -6.52
C SER A 71 -7.26 -7.00 -5.85
N ALA A 72 -6.07 -7.51 -6.15
CA ALA A 72 -4.77 -6.99 -5.76
C ALA A 72 -4.16 -6.02 -6.81
N LEU A 73 -4.92 -5.61 -7.84
CA LEU A 73 -4.51 -4.80 -9.02
C LEU A 73 -3.38 -5.40 -9.88
N LEU A 74 -2.64 -6.38 -9.36
CA LEU A 74 -1.57 -7.16 -10.00
C LEU A 74 -0.51 -6.31 -10.72
N ASP A 75 0.02 -5.29 -10.05
CA ASP A 75 1.14 -4.52 -10.59
C ASP A 75 2.47 -4.90 -9.93
N MET A 76 3.52 -4.15 -10.24
CA MET A 76 4.88 -4.45 -9.76
C MET A 76 5.08 -4.39 -8.24
N ASN A 77 4.14 -3.82 -7.47
CA ASN A 77 4.21 -3.78 -6.01
C ASN A 77 3.20 -4.72 -5.33
N THR A 78 2.55 -5.63 -6.08
CA THR A 78 1.72 -6.67 -5.48
C THR A 78 2.59 -7.69 -4.76
N CYS A 79 2.36 -7.91 -3.46
CA CYS A 79 3.06 -8.94 -2.70
C CYS A 79 2.48 -10.34 -2.96
N GLY A 80 3.22 -11.39 -2.55
CA GLY A 80 2.81 -12.78 -2.77
C GLY A 80 1.45 -13.13 -2.14
N ASN A 81 1.18 -12.63 -0.93
CA ASN A 81 -0.08 -12.89 -0.24
C ASN A 81 -1.28 -12.26 -0.95
N CYS A 82 -1.14 -11.00 -1.41
CA CYS A 82 -2.18 -10.34 -2.20
C CYS A 82 -2.37 -11.01 -3.57
N ALA A 83 -1.29 -11.43 -4.23
CA ALA A 83 -1.37 -12.15 -5.50
C ALA A 83 -2.08 -13.51 -5.35
N ALA A 84 -1.89 -14.20 -4.23
CA ALA A 84 -2.57 -15.46 -3.94
C ALA A 84 -4.07 -15.28 -3.63
N ALA A 85 -4.45 -14.14 -3.06
CA ALA A 85 -5.84 -13.79 -2.76
C ALA A 85 -6.59 -13.18 -3.96
N ASP A 86 -5.87 -12.72 -4.99
CA ASP A 86 -6.45 -12.10 -6.19
C ASP A 86 -7.43 -13.02 -6.90
N GLY A 87 -8.58 -12.47 -7.25
CA GLY A 87 -9.65 -13.19 -7.95
C GLY A 87 -10.56 -14.01 -7.03
N ALA A 88 -10.34 -14.05 -5.71
CA ALA A 88 -11.28 -14.68 -4.78
C ALA A 88 -12.66 -14.01 -4.87
N THR A 89 -13.73 -14.80 -5.01
CA THR A 89 -15.11 -14.30 -5.12
C THR A 89 -15.99 -14.81 -3.97
N GLY A 90 -17.04 -14.06 -3.67
CA GLY A 90 -18.03 -14.39 -2.66
C GLY A 90 -19.33 -13.61 -2.87
N LYS A 91 -20.38 -13.92 -2.11
CA LYS A 91 -21.67 -13.19 -2.22
C LYS A 91 -21.63 -11.86 -1.48
N THR A 92 -20.84 -11.80 -0.42
CA THR A 92 -20.71 -10.63 0.45
C THR A 92 -19.23 -10.34 0.72
N PRO A 93 -18.88 -9.11 1.15
CA PRO A 93 -17.51 -8.78 1.52
C PRO A 93 -16.93 -9.66 2.64
N ALA A 94 -17.79 -10.28 3.45
CA ALA A 94 -17.41 -11.16 4.56
C ALA A 94 -16.98 -12.56 4.09
N ASP A 95 -17.33 -12.96 2.86
CA ASP A 95 -17.01 -14.28 2.30
C ASP A 95 -15.60 -14.36 1.72
N ILE A 96 -14.93 -13.21 1.56
CA ILE A 96 -13.62 -13.06 0.91
C ILE A 96 -12.63 -12.32 1.82
N PRO A 97 -11.32 -12.34 1.53
CA PRO A 97 -10.33 -11.65 2.36
C PRO A 97 -10.63 -10.17 2.51
N ALA A 98 -10.45 -9.64 3.72
CA ALA A 98 -10.66 -8.23 4.01
C ALA A 98 -9.69 -7.34 3.21
N VAL A 99 -10.11 -6.09 3.03
CA VAL A 99 -9.30 -5.05 2.42
C VAL A 99 -9.13 -3.91 3.43
N PRO A 100 -7.89 -3.51 3.77
CA PRO A 100 -6.62 -4.10 3.32
C PRO A 100 -6.41 -5.52 3.87
N LEU A 101 -5.64 -6.35 3.13
CA LEU A 101 -5.34 -7.71 3.56
C LEU A 101 -4.52 -7.67 4.87
N PRO A 102 -4.96 -8.31 5.97
CA PRO A 102 -4.29 -8.21 7.27
C PRO A 102 -2.81 -8.64 7.23
N ASP A 103 -2.53 -9.71 6.48
CA ASP A 103 -1.18 -10.27 6.35
C ASP A 103 -0.45 -9.75 5.09
N CYS A 104 -0.68 -8.50 4.70
CA CYS A 104 -0.03 -7.90 3.54
C CYS A 104 1.44 -7.56 3.81
N ASP A 105 2.37 -8.15 3.06
CA ASP A 105 3.81 -7.81 3.13
C ASP A 105 4.10 -6.37 2.66
N GLY A 106 3.17 -5.78 1.90
CA GLY A 106 3.21 -4.37 1.47
C GLY A 106 2.81 -3.40 2.58
N GLY A 107 2.24 -3.88 3.69
CA GLY A 107 1.78 -3.09 4.83
C GLY A 107 0.91 -1.90 4.41
N ASP A 108 1.33 -0.71 4.83
CA ASP A 108 0.69 0.58 4.56
C ASP A 108 0.61 0.97 3.06
N LYS A 109 1.20 0.16 2.18
CA LYS A 109 1.17 0.34 0.72
C LYS A 109 0.24 -0.64 0.01
N CYS A 110 -0.59 -1.43 0.72
CA CYS A 110 -1.58 -2.29 0.05
C CYS A 110 -2.56 -1.44 -0.76
N ARG A 111 -2.78 -1.83 -2.02
CA ARG A 111 -3.77 -1.22 -2.93
C ARG A 111 -4.84 -2.22 -3.35
N CYS A 112 -4.99 -3.26 -2.55
CA CYS A 112 -6.03 -4.25 -2.66
C CYS A 112 -7.41 -3.60 -2.58
N VAL A 113 -8.41 -4.13 -3.28
CA VAL A 113 -9.78 -3.61 -3.33
C VAL A 113 -10.80 -4.75 -3.41
N HIS A 114 -12.01 -4.50 -2.90
CA HIS A 114 -13.19 -5.30 -3.23
C HIS A 114 -13.86 -4.69 -4.45
N VAL A 115 -14.15 -5.49 -5.46
CA VAL A 115 -14.90 -5.11 -6.64
C VAL A 115 -16.30 -5.69 -6.48
N PHE A 116 -17.30 -4.82 -6.52
CA PHE A 116 -18.70 -5.23 -6.45
C PHE A 116 -19.26 -5.38 -7.85
N VAL A 117 -19.86 -6.53 -8.12
CA VAL A 117 -20.44 -6.87 -9.43
C VAL A 117 -21.96 -6.93 -9.25
N PHE A 118 -22.67 -6.13 -10.03
CA PHE A 118 -24.14 -6.14 -10.04
C PHE A 118 -24.68 -7.50 -10.50
N ALA A 119 -25.82 -7.90 -9.96
CA ALA A 119 -26.41 -9.21 -10.18
C ALA A 119 -26.72 -9.49 -11.66
N ASP A 120 -26.98 -8.46 -12.47
CA ASP A 120 -27.19 -8.55 -13.91
C ASP A 120 -25.90 -8.73 -14.73
N GLU A 121 -24.74 -8.40 -14.15
CA GLU A 121 -23.41 -8.49 -14.76
C GLU A 121 -22.59 -9.71 -14.27
N VAL A 122 -23.07 -10.42 -13.25
CA VAL A 122 -22.49 -11.72 -12.86
C VAL A 122 -22.66 -12.69 -14.02
N ARG A 123 -21.54 -13.20 -14.56
CA ARG A 123 -21.53 -14.12 -15.71
C ARG A 123 -22.60 -15.21 -15.56
N GLN A 124 -23.55 -15.24 -16.50
CA GLN A 124 -24.49 -16.35 -16.68
C GLN A 124 -23.75 -17.67 -16.97
#